data_AF-A0A0D9QHT6-F1
#
_entry.id   AF-A0A0D9QHT6-F1
#
_cell.length_a   1.000
_cell.length_b   1.000
_cell.length_c   1.000
_cell.angle_alpha   90.00
_cell.angle_beta   90.00
_cell.angle_gamma   90.00
#
_symmetry.space_group_name_H-M   'P 1'
#
loop_
_entity.id
_entity.type
_entity.pdbx_description
1 polymer ?
#
loop_
_entity_poly.entity_id
_entity_poly.type
_entity_poly.pdbx_seq_one_letter_code
_entity_poly.pdbx_strand_id
1 'polypeptide(L)'
;MNSRGATGNKFAGGPNSFENNDNKENHLKEVVTPLGDVYILNEKTNEKFIKGTQRSDGTFRKTIRVRTDYMPQVRGKLRISSEGENTRAAEHE
;
A
#
# COMPACT_ATOMS: atom_id res chain seq x y z
N MET A 1 -46.07 -0.33 -19.95
CA MET A 1 -45.21 0.55 -20.78
C MET A 1 -44.84 1.73 -19.88
N ASN A 2 -43.62 1.98 -19.41
CA ASN A 2 -42.29 1.62 -19.90
C ASN A 2 -41.33 1.39 -18.74
N SER A 3 -40.45 0.41 -18.93
CA SER A 3 -39.21 0.17 -18.21
C SER A 3 -38.27 1.38 -18.32
N ARG A 4 -37.70 1.82 -17.20
CA ARG A 4 -36.46 2.60 -17.18
C ARG A 4 -35.44 1.82 -16.37
N GLY A 5 -34.63 1.05 -17.11
CA GLY A 5 -33.42 0.44 -16.60
C GLY A 5 -32.44 1.53 -16.21
N ALA A 6 -32.13 1.62 -14.92
CA ALA A 6 -30.96 2.31 -14.44
C ALA A 6 -30.03 1.23 -13.87
N THR A 7 -29.12 0.75 -14.71
CA THR A 7 -27.90 0.07 -14.25
C THR A 7 -27.07 1.10 -13.49
N GLY A 8 -27.40 1.28 -12.21
CA GLY A 8 -26.62 2.09 -11.28
C GLY A 8 -25.31 1.37 -11.01
N ASN A 9 -24.23 1.87 -11.59
CA ASN A 9 -22.87 1.49 -11.23
C ASN A 9 -22.71 1.58 -9.71
N LYS A 10 -22.67 0.43 -9.04
CA LYS A 10 -22.32 0.31 -7.61
C LYS A 10 -20.81 0.52 -7.44
N PHE A 11 -20.36 1.75 -7.68
CA PHE A 11 -19.06 2.24 -7.22
C PHE A 11 -19.26 3.49 -6.36
N ALA A 12 -20.22 3.41 -5.43
CA ALA A 12 -20.34 4.34 -4.33
C ALA A 12 -19.64 3.72 -3.11
N GLY A 13 -18.31 3.82 -3.07
CA GLY A 13 -17.49 3.47 -1.92
C GLY A 13 -16.83 4.73 -1.37
N GLY A 14 -17.25 5.16 -0.18
CA GLY A 14 -16.73 6.31 0.54
C GLY A 14 -15.25 6.19 0.95
N PRO A 15 -14.71 7.20 1.66
CA PRO A 15 -13.29 7.42 1.79
C PRO A 15 -12.62 6.36 2.68
N ASN A 16 -11.69 5.61 2.08
CA ASN A 16 -10.56 4.94 2.73
C ASN A 16 -10.86 4.24 4.07
N SER A 17 -11.45 3.04 4.05
CA SER A 17 -11.18 2.07 5.10
C SER A 17 -10.78 0.76 4.46
N PHE A 18 -9.48 0.46 4.47
CA PHE A 18 -8.99 -0.90 4.31
C PHE A 18 -9.18 -1.57 5.68
N GLU A 19 -10.44 -1.68 6.08
CA GLU A 19 -10.83 -2.24 7.36
C GLU A 19 -10.53 -3.74 7.29
N ASN A 20 -9.60 -4.18 8.13
CA ASN A 20 -9.40 -5.59 8.43
C ASN A 20 -10.71 -6.13 8.99
N ASN A 21 -11.55 -6.68 8.11
CA ASN A 21 -12.68 -7.48 8.53
C ASN A 21 -12.12 -8.86 8.89
N ASP A 22 -12.00 -9.10 10.19
CA ASP A 22 -11.70 -10.40 10.78
C ASP A 22 -12.84 -11.40 10.51
N ASN A 23 -13.00 -11.84 9.25
CA ASN A 23 -13.58 -13.16 8.92
C ASN A 23 -13.57 -13.48 7.42
N LYS A 24 -13.19 -14.73 7.12
CA LYS A 24 -13.24 -15.46 5.84
C LYS A 24 -12.32 -14.97 4.72
N GLU A 25 -11.19 -15.66 4.62
CA GLU A 25 -10.25 -15.65 3.50
C GLU A 25 -9.73 -14.26 3.13
N ASN A 26 -8.73 -13.80 3.88
CA ASN A 26 -8.07 -12.55 3.56
C ASN A 26 -7.19 -12.76 2.31
N HIS A 27 -7.75 -12.54 1.11
CA HIS A 27 -7.04 -12.64 -0.17
C HIS A 27 -6.07 -11.48 -0.43
N LEU A 28 -5.85 -10.65 0.59
CA LEU A 28 -5.01 -9.48 0.52
C LEU A 28 -3.69 -9.81 1.21
N LYS A 29 -2.59 -9.68 0.47
CA LYS A 29 -1.24 -9.86 1.02
C LYS A 29 -0.38 -8.63 0.79
N GLU A 30 0.54 -8.39 1.71
CA GLU A 30 1.60 -7.41 1.52
C GLU A 30 2.77 -8.08 0.78
N VAL A 31 3.26 -7.43 -0.28
CA VAL A 31 4.37 -7.89 -1.10
C VAL A 31 5.41 -6.79 -1.21
N VAL A 32 6.64 -7.11 -0.84
CA VAL A 32 7.78 -6.20 -0.96
C VAL A 32 8.31 -6.26 -2.40
N THR A 33 8.44 -5.10 -3.04
CA THR A 33 9.05 -4.96 -4.36
C THR A 33 10.58 -5.11 -4.27
N PRO A 34 11.28 -5.41 -5.38
CA PRO A 34 12.75 -5.45 -5.39
C PRO A 34 13.43 -4.13 -4.95
N LEU A 35 12.69 -3.02 -4.93
CA LEU A 35 13.16 -1.71 -4.49
C LEU A 35 12.85 -1.42 -3.01
N GLY A 36 12.18 -2.33 -2.31
CA GLY A 36 11.80 -2.18 -0.90
C GLY A 36 10.41 -1.58 -0.65
N ASP A 37 9.72 -1.09 -1.67
CA ASP A 37 8.34 -0.59 -1.53
C ASP A 37 7.37 -1.74 -1.22
N VAL A 38 6.29 -1.48 -0.47
CA VAL A 38 5.26 -2.46 -0.13
C VAL A 38 3.99 -2.24 -0.94
N TYR A 39 3.53 -3.29 -1.61
CA TYR A 39 2.23 -3.33 -2.28
C TYR A 39 1.27 -4.23 -1.53
N ILE A 40 -0.01 -3.84 -1.53
CA ILE A 40 -1.11 -4.72 -1.14
C ILE A 40 -1.62 -5.41 -2.42
N LEU A 41 -1.49 -6.73 -2.51
CA LEU A 41 -1.95 -7.55 -3.63
C LEU A 41 -3.22 -8.29 -3.25
N ASN A 42 -4.25 -8.17 -4.09
CA ASN A 42 -5.40 -9.07 -4.06
C ASN A 42 -5.09 -10.31 -4.91
N GLU A 43 -4.94 -11.47 -4.27
CA GLU A 43 -4.58 -12.72 -4.94
C GLU A 43 -5.67 -13.26 -5.86
N LYS A 44 -6.94 -12.89 -5.64
CA LYS A 44 -8.06 -13.30 -6.52
C LYS A 44 -8.10 -12.48 -7.80
N THR A 45 -7.89 -11.17 -7.71
CA THR A 45 -8.06 -10.23 -8.84
C THR A 45 -6.74 -9.81 -9.48
N ASN A 46 -5.60 -10.15 -8.87
CA ASN A 46 -4.26 -9.64 -9.19
C ASN A 46 -4.13 -8.10 -9.10
N GLU A 47 -5.07 -7.42 -8.45
CA GLU A 47 -5.01 -5.97 -8.28
C GLU A 47 -3.98 -5.57 -7.23
N LYS A 48 -3.21 -4.52 -7.54
CA LYS A 48 -2.16 -3.98 -6.68
C LYS A 48 -2.56 -2.60 -6.16
N PHE A 49 -2.25 -2.33 -4.90
CA PHE A 49 -2.51 -1.05 -4.25
C PHE A 49 -1.30 -0.56 -3.47
N ILE A 50 -1.11 0.75 -3.45
CA ILE A 50 -0.24 1.44 -2.46
C ILE A 50 -1.16 2.00 -1.39
N LYS A 51 -0.91 1.61 -0.14
CA LYS A 51 -1.69 2.02 1.02
C LYS A 51 -1.63 3.54 1.20
N GLY A 52 -2.78 4.15 1.46
CA GLY A 52 -2.83 5.53 1.92
C GLY A 52 -2.09 5.70 3.25
N THR A 53 -1.48 6.86 3.46
CA THR A 53 -0.71 7.18 4.67
C THR A 53 -1.19 8.48 5.29
N GLN A 54 -1.00 8.64 6.59
CA GLN A 54 -1.24 9.91 7.25
C GLN A 54 -0.03 10.85 7.03
N ARG A 55 -0.30 12.12 6.75
CA ARG A 55 0.71 13.20 6.69
C ARG A 55 1.00 13.73 8.10
N SER A 56 2.09 14.49 8.22
CA SER A 56 2.46 15.14 9.48
C SER A 56 1.44 16.17 9.98
N ASP A 57 0.66 16.75 9.06
CA ASP A 57 -0.44 17.67 9.38
C ASP A 57 -1.73 16.93 9.82
N GLY A 58 -1.67 15.60 9.95
CA GLY A 58 -2.80 14.76 10.34
C GLY A 58 -3.75 14.39 9.19
N THR A 59 -3.62 15.00 8.01
CA THR A 59 -4.46 14.67 6.85
C THR A 59 -4.07 13.33 6.22
N PHE A 60 -5.00 12.66 5.54
CA PHE A 60 -4.74 11.36 4.93
C PHE A 60 -4.43 11.47 3.42
N ARG A 61 -3.41 10.74 2.98
CA ARG A 61 -3.17 10.41 1.57
C ARG A 61 -4.07 9.24 1.20
N LYS A 62 -4.72 9.34 0.05
CA LYS A 62 -5.59 8.27 -0.46
C LYS A 62 -4.79 7.02 -0.83
N THR A 63 -5.43 5.86 -0.69
CA THR A 63 -4.96 4.62 -1.31
C THR A 63 -5.04 4.75 -2.83
N ILE A 64 -4.04 4.23 -3.54
CA ILE A 64 -4.01 4.25 -5.01
C ILE A 64 -3.89 2.85 -5.59
N ARG A 65 -4.59 2.61 -6.69
CA ARG A 65 -4.44 1.40 -7.49
C ARG A 65 -3.23 1.53 -8.41
N VAL A 66 -2.41 0.49 -8.45
CA VAL A 66 -1.27 0.35 -9.34
C VAL A 66 -1.65 -0.61 -10.46
N ARG A 67 -1.17 -0.35 -11.67
CA ARG A 67 -1.32 -1.25 -12.82
C ARG A 67 -0.70 -2.62 -12.52
N THR A 68 -1.36 -3.67 -12.96
CA THR A 68 -0.95 -5.06 -12.69
C THR A 68 0.37 -5.42 -13.38
N ASP A 69 0.63 -4.83 -14.54
CA ASP A 69 1.87 -5.01 -15.33
C ASP A 69 2.98 -4.01 -14.97
N TYR A 70 2.70 -3.03 -14.13
CA TYR A 70 3.70 -2.05 -13.71
C TYR A 70 4.57 -2.59 -12.58
N MET A 71 5.89 -2.49 -12.79
CA MET A 71 6.91 -2.53 -11.74
C MET A 71 7.82 -1.31 -11.91
N PRO A 72 8.18 -0.62 -10.82
CA PRO A 72 9.09 0.52 -10.92
C PRO A 72 10.46 0.06 -11.43
N GLN A 73 11.07 0.87 -12.29
CA GLN A 73 12.40 0.59 -12.82
C GLN A 73 13.48 1.09 -11.86
N VAL A 74 14.55 0.30 -11.70
CA VAL A 74 15.73 0.74 -10.95
C VAL A 74 16.49 1.78 -11.79
N ARG A 75 16.19 3.06 -11.60
CA ARG A 75 16.98 4.18 -12.17
C ARG A 75 17.62 4.97 -11.04
N GLY A 76 18.73 4.44 -10.53
CA GLY A 76 19.58 5.12 -9.54
C GLY A 76 20.19 4.14 -8.54
N LYS A 77 21.47 4.30 -8.22
CA LYS A 77 22.12 3.54 -7.13
C LYS A 77 21.42 3.92 -5.81
N LEU A 78 20.82 2.95 -5.13
CA LEU A 78 20.38 3.09 -3.75
C LEU A 78 21.60 3.53 -2.93
N ARG A 79 21.65 4.79 -2.50
CA ARG A 79 22.66 5.24 -1.54
C ARG A 79 22.24 4.72 -0.18
N ILE A 80 22.72 3.53 0.18
CA ILE A 80 22.61 3.02 1.54
C ILE A 80 23.60 3.84 2.37
N SER A 81 23.10 4.80 3.15
CA SER A 81 23.91 5.48 4.16
C SER A 81 24.07 4.51 5.34
N SER A 82 25.17 3.77 5.36
CA SER A 82 25.61 3.01 6.53
C SER A 82 26.35 3.94 7.49
N GLU A 83 25.63 4.77 8.23
CA GLU A 83 26.24 5.46 9.37
C GLU A 83 25.31 5.37 10.58
N GLY A 84 25.79 4.61 11.56
CA GLY A 84 25.12 4.32 12.83
C GLY A 84 25.78 3.16 13.57
N GLU A 85 27.10 3.00 13.46
CA GLU A 85 27.83 2.15 14.41
C GLU A 85 27.80 2.84 15.77
N ASN A 86 26.89 2.34 16.61
CA ASN A 86 26.67 2.77 17.96
C ASN A 86 27.78 2.19 18.85
N THR A 87 28.97 2.82 18.90
CA THR A 87 29.97 2.47 19.92
C THR A 87 29.58 3.12 21.24
N ARG A 88 28.67 2.47 21.97
CA ARG A 88 28.66 2.57 23.44
C ARG A 88 29.83 1.72 23.96
N ALA A 89 30.99 2.36 24.13
CA ALA A 89 32.03 1.83 25.00
C ALA A 89 31.74 2.29 26.44
N ALA A 90 31.82 1.33 27.34
CA ALA A 90 31.35 1.36 28.72
C ALA A 90 32.22 2.19 29.66
N GLU A 91 31.62 2.54 30.80
CA GLU A 91 32.23 3.02 32.03
C GLU A 91 33.39 2.12 32.50
N HIS A 92 34.52 2.70 32.91
CA HIS A 92 35.26 2.38 34.15
C HIS A 92 36.55 3.22 34.28
N GLU A 93 36.58 4.18 35.22
CA GLU A 93 37.52 4.26 36.37
C GLU A 93 37.19 5.47 37.24
#